data_AF-A0A0H5C0T3-F1
#
_entry.id   AF-A0A0H5C0T3-F1
#
_cell.length_a   1.000
_cell.length_b   1.000
_cell.length_c   1.000
_cell.angle_alpha   90.00
_cell.angle_beta   90.00
_cell.angle_gamma   90.00
#
_symmetry.space_group_name_H-M   'P 1'
#
loop_
_entity.id
_entity.type
_entity.pdbx_description
1 polymer ?
#
loop_
_entity_poly.entity_id
_entity_poly.type
_entity_poly.pdbx_seq_one_letter_code
_entity_poly.pdbx_strand_id
1 'polypeptide(L)'
;MFSTYIKLRTRVGNGGASDERQWHQGSMASPIFLSNPSPGFSHISIVKGILIALSGIFFQRHVLWRDLKIREFFVTTVLISLLVRLVIEIPHLLGAIVTRLLRLINIDVDFSLILTTITDDILELRWLALVAVYCYMYDSFEYLFMTGLKKLDAESQSEPPYSEYLLRAHTIDIHTTVPSWFPKVDVTLAQKRFLVQLLRSYALICLNTAMLMGITKFGPLGIVLTALYISKWFSHMIGSQLTFVLFLVGLVVPTDFTIKSFASVNLSLLTVKSLLTMPYFQKIRLSDVKIENWIESRIGLIVGFGLFFHLASRHFNMLGLTIVLLEQLALSYMIFKTTSPVQEITDEKWILTQISCPFLFEGLQVTTLTPGFVLIKESLRYDQETPSETPSKFSTPLPSSTNLQNLSEH
;
A
#
# COMPACT_ATOMS: atom_id res chain seq x y z
N MET A 1 3.34 24.37 -12.32
CA MET A 1 2.63 23.96 -11.09
C MET A 1 1.34 23.28 -11.52
N PHE A 2 1.03 22.11 -10.95
CA PHE A 2 0.16 21.02 -11.46
C PHE A 2 0.83 20.08 -12.48
N SER A 3 1.45 19.02 -11.95
CA SER A 3 1.64 17.74 -12.65
C SER A 3 1.24 16.65 -11.67
N THR A 4 -0.08 16.50 -11.54
CA THR A 4 -0.71 15.23 -11.21
C THR A 4 -0.21 14.23 -12.23
N TYR A 5 0.28 13.08 -11.76
CA TYR A 5 0.63 11.93 -12.58
C TYR A 5 -0.63 11.37 -13.28
N ILE A 6 -1.09 12.07 -14.32
CA ILE A 6 -1.80 11.48 -15.45
C ILE A 6 -0.72 11.32 -16.51
N LYS A 7 -0.20 10.11 -16.62
CA LYS A 7 0.74 9.73 -17.68
C LYS A 7 -0.06 9.68 -18.99
N LEU A 8 -0.26 10.85 -19.61
CA LEU A 8 -0.71 10.96 -20.99
C LEU A 8 0.32 10.27 -21.88
N ARG A 9 -0.11 9.15 -22.46
CA ARG A 9 0.62 8.31 -23.41
C ARG A 9 0.76 9.07 -24.72
N THR A 10 1.81 9.87 -24.88
CA THR A 10 2.22 10.34 -26.21
C THR A 10 2.98 9.22 -26.91
N ARG A 11 2.28 8.59 -27.86
CA ARG A 11 2.82 7.60 -28.79
C ARG A 11 3.72 8.36 -29.78
N VAL A 12 5.02 8.46 -29.49
CA VAL A 12 6.02 8.82 -30.52
C VAL A 12 6.26 7.55 -31.32
N GLY A 13 5.43 7.36 -32.35
CA GLY A 13 5.67 6.41 -33.40
C GLY A 13 6.66 6.99 -34.39
N ASN A 14 7.72 6.25 -34.68
CA ASN A 14 8.54 6.49 -35.86
C ASN A 14 8.61 5.18 -36.66
N GLY A 15 8.02 5.24 -37.86
CA GLY A 15 8.42 4.49 -39.05
C GLY A 15 8.32 2.97 -39.04
N GLY A 16 7.17 2.45 -39.47
CA GLY A 16 7.02 1.06 -39.89
C GLY A 16 5.67 0.86 -40.59
N ALA A 17 5.59 1.30 -41.84
CA ALA A 17 4.38 1.27 -42.65
C ALA A 17 4.11 -0.14 -43.21
N SER A 18 3.01 -0.77 -42.82
CA SER A 18 2.13 -1.58 -43.69
C SER A 18 0.91 -2.08 -42.91
N ASP A 19 -0.27 -1.82 -43.47
CA ASP A 19 -1.58 -2.44 -43.19
C ASP A 19 -2.18 -2.40 -41.77
N GLU A 20 -2.87 -1.30 -41.48
CA GLU A 20 -3.99 -1.28 -40.53
C GLU A 20 -5.11 -0.36 -41.07
N ARG A 21 -5.98 -0.92 -41.91
CA ARG A 21 -7.29 -0.32 -42.21
C ARG A 21 -8.38 -1.23 -41.63
N GLN A 22 -9.38 -0.59 -41.02
CA GLN A 22 -10.68 -1.14 -40.61
C GLN A 22 -10.80 -1.78 -39.22
N TRP A 23 -10.70 -0.98 -38.15
CA TRP A 23 -11.54 -1.14 -36.94
C TRP A 23 -11.74 0.22 -36.24
N HIS A 24 -12.47 1.14 -36.90
CA HIS A 24 -13.05 2.31 -36.25
C HIS A 24 -14.58 2.22 -36.35
N GLN A 25 -15.15 1.17 -35.76
CA GLN A 25 -16.53 1.22 -35.29
C GLN A 25 -16.51 1.81 -33.89
N GLY A 26 -17.00 3.05 -33.78
CA GLY A 26 -17.06 3.79 -32.54
C GLY A 26 -17.95 3.08 -31.52
N SER A 27 -17.32 2.48 -30.51
CA SER A 27 -17.98 2.39 -29.21
C SER A 27 -18.13 3.81 -28.71
N MET A 28 -19.32 4.38 -28.83
CA MET A 28 -19.65 5.59 -28.09
C MET A 28 -19.39 5.28 -26.62
N ALA A 29 -18.34 5.88 -26.05
CA ALA A 29 -18.11 5.84 -24.63
C ALA A 29 -19.36 6.45 -23.99
N SER A 30 -20.21 5.60 -23.42
CA SER A 30 -21.36 6.06 -22.66
C SER A 30 -20.85 7.10 -21.66
N PRO A 31 -21.49 8.26 -21.50
CA PRO A 31 -21.09 9.21 -20.49
C PRO A 31 -21.32 8.57 -19.11
N ILE A 32 -20.27 7.94 -18.58
CA ILE A 32 -20.25 7.27 -17.28
C ILE A 32 -20.19 8.39 -16.23
N PHE A 33 -21.34 8.99 -15.94
CA PHE A 33 -21.46 9.93 -14.82
C PHE A 33 -21.47 9.21 -13.46
N LEU A 34 -21.61 7.88 -13.45
CA LEU A 34 -21.45 7.03 -12.27
C LEU A 34 -20.25 6.11 -12.43
N SER A 35 -19.11 6.48 -11.82
CA SER A 35 -18.00 5.55 -11.64
C SER A 35 -18.32 4.60 -10.49
N ASN A 36 -18.28 3.30 -10.78
CA ASN A 36 -18.34 2.28 -9.74
C ASN A 36 -17.10 2.40 -8.83
N PRO A 37 -17.23 2.07 -7.52
CA PRO A 37 -16.08 2.00 -6.62
C PRO A 37 -15.03 1.03 -7.17
N SER A 38 -13.77 1.24 -6.79
CA SER A 38 -12.75 0.24 -7.11
C SER A 38 -13.14 -1.07 -6.42
N PRO A 39 -13.02 -2.23 -7.11
CA PRO A 39 -13.44 -3.51 -6.55
C PRO A 39 -12.71 -3.86 -5.23
N GLY A 40 -11.54 -3.24 -4.99
CA GLY A 40 -10.74 -3.42 -3.78
C GLY A 40 -11.13 -2.54 -2.59
N PHE A 41 -12.02 -1.55 -2.76
CA PHE A 41 -12.38 -0.62 -1.69
C PHE A 41 -13.82 -0.84 -1.20
N SER A 42 -13.93 -1.46 -0.03
CA SER A 42 -15.19 -1.56 0.71
C SER A 42 -14.91 -1.37 2.21
N HIS A 43 -15.92 -0.95 2.97
CA HIS A 43 -15.82 -0.85 4.44
C HIS A 43 -15.49 -2.22 5.06
N ILE A 44 -16.01 -3.31 4.48
CA ILE A 44 -15.69 -4.69 4.88
C ILE A 44 -14.20 -4.99 4.65
N SER A 45 -13.63 -4.55 3.52
CA SER A 45 -12.21 -4.74 3.22
C SER A 45 -11.31 -4.01 4.22
N ILE A 46 -11.70 -2.81 4.67
CA ILE A 46 -10.98 -2.06 5.71
C ILE A 46 -10.99 -2.83 7.03
N VAL A 47 -12.16 -3.30 7.46
CA VAL A 47 -12.28 -4.11 8.69
C VAL A 47 -11.47 -5.41 8.57
N LYS A 48 -11.49 -6.08 7.42
CA LYS A 48 -10.65 -7.25 7.15
C LYS A 48 -9.16 -6.92 7.23
N GLY A 49 -8.73 -5.75 6.73
CA GLY A 49 -7.36 -5.26 6.88
C GLY A 49 -6.91 -5.15 8.34
N ILE A 50 -7.76 -4.57 9.20
CA ILE A 50 -7.52 -4.48 10.65
C ILE A 50 -7.45 -5.88 11.29
N LEU A 51 -8.38 -6.77 10.94
CA LEU A 51 -8.40 -8.13 11.46
C LEU A 51 -7.16 -8.93 11.03
N ILE A 52 -6.67 -8.73 9.80
CA ILE A 52 -5.44 -9.35 9.31
C ILE A 52 -4.23 -8.81 10.06
N ALA A 53 -4.18 -7.51 10.36
CA ALA A 53 -3.12 -6.92 11.18
C ALA A 53 -3.06 -7.58 12.57
N LEU A 54 -4.20 -7.67 13.26
CA LEU A 54 -4.32 -8.32 14.56
C LEU A 54 -3.96 -9.80 14.52
N SER A 55 -4.48 -10.52 13.52
CA SER A 55 -4.19 -11.94 13.32
C SER A 55 -2.70 -12.16 13.06
N GLY A 56 -2.09 -11.32 12.23
CA GLY A 56 -0.66 -11.39 11.92
C GLY A 56 0.20 -11.26 13.17
N ILE A 57 -0.11 -10.31 14.06
CA ILE A 57 0.59 -10.17 15.35
C ILE A 57 0.40 -11.44 16.20
N PHE A 58 -0.84 -11.94 16.31
CA PHE A 58 -1.15 -13.10 17.14
C PHE A 58 -0.42 -14.37 16.66
N PHE A 59 -0.51 -14.69 15.37
CA PHE A 59 0.13 -15.86 14.79
C PHE A 59 1.66 -15.76 14.83
N GLN A 60 2.24 -14.58 14.65
CA GLN A 60 3.68 -14.39 14.62
C GLN A 60 4.33 -14.24 16.01
N ARG A 61 3.55 -14.23 17.11
CA ARG A 61 4.07 -14.12 18.48
C ARG A 61 5.20 -15.11 18.79
N HIS A 62 5.07 -16.35 18.34
CA HIS A 62 6.11 -17.37 18.62
C HIS A 62 7.43 -17.13 17.89
N VAL A 63 7.43 -16.43 16.73
CA VAL A 63 8.67 -16.08 16.01
C VAL A 63 9.51 -15.13 16.85
N LEU A 64 8.86 -14.16 17.50
CA LEU A 64 9.51 -13.15 18.31
C LEU A 64 10.30 -13.75 19.49
N TRP A 65 9.82 -14.86 20.05
CA TRP A 65 10.39 -15.46 21.27
C TRP A 65 11.33 -16.64 21.02
N ARG A 66 11.21 -17.34 19.88
CA ARG A 66 12.01 -18.54 19.61
C ARG A 66 13.40 -18.22 19.06
N ASP A 67 13.51 -17.21 18.19
CA ASP A 67 14.77 -16.87 17.56
C ASP A 67 15.55 -15.84 18.40
N LEU A 68 16.76 -16.21 18.82
CA LEU A 68 17.62 -15.36 19.64
C LEU A 68 17.94 -14.04 18.93
N LYS A 69 18.20 -14.08 17.62
CA LYS A 69 18.55 -12.89 16.83
C LYS A 69 17.39 -11.91 16.76
N ILE A 70 16.17 -12.42 16.58
CA ILE A 70 14.96 -11.59 16.53
C ILE A 70 14.68 -10.97 17.90
N ARG A 71 14.92 -11.70 18.98
CA ARG A 71 14.75 -11.18 20.34
C ARG A 71 15.75 -10.06 20.66
N GLU A 72 17.02 -10.22 20.30
CA GLU A 72 18.04 -9.18 20.44
C GLU A 72 17.69 -7.94 19.59
N PHE A 73 17.23 -8.17 18.36
CA PHE A 73 16.74 -7.11 17.48
C PHE A 73 15.53 -6.38 18.08
N PHE A 74 14.58 -7.10 18.67
CA PHE A 74 13.43 -6.52 19.35
C PHE A 74 13.85 -5.59 20.48
N VAL A 75 14.75 -6.03 21.37
CA VAL A 75 15.27 -5.17 22.46
C VAL A 75 15.99 -3.93 21.91
N THR A 76 16.77 -4.11 20.85
CA THR A 76 17.48 -3.01 20.17
C THR A 76 16.49 -1.99 19.59
N THR A 77 15.40 -2.44 18.96
CA THR A 77 14.38 -1.54 18.41
C THR A 77 13.59 -0.80 19.50
N VAL A 78 13.38 -1.39 20.67
CA VAL A 78 12.82 -0.69 21.84
C VAL A 78 13.77 0.43 22.30
N LEU A 79 15.06 0.14 22.42
CA LEU A 79 16.07 1.14 22.80
C LEU A 79 16.14 2.29 21.77
N ILE A 80 16.18 1.95 20.48
CA ILE A 80 16.22 2.95 19.41
C ILE A 80 14.91 3.75 19.36
N SER A 81 13.75 3.14 19.59
CA SER A 81 12.46 3.88 19.67
C SER A 81 12.51 4.94 20.77
N LEU A 82 13.03 4.58 21.94
CA LEU A 82 13.17 5.50 23.06
C LEU A 82 14.14 6.64 22.73
N LEU A 83 15.26 6.33 22.09
CA LEU A 83 16.26 7.31 21.67
C LEU A 83 15.70 8.26 20.60
N VAL A 84 15.04 7.75 19.56
CA VAL A 84 14.38 8.55 18.52
C VAL A 84 13.34 9.48 19.15
N ARG A 85 12.52 8.97 20.07
CA ARG A 85 11.55 9.80 20.79
C ARG A 85 12.25 10.92 21.56
N LEU A 86 13.30 10.61 22.31
CA LEU A 86 14.05 11.60 23.07
C LEU A 86 14.60 12.70 22.15
N VAL A 87 15.19 12.32 21.01
CA VAL A 87 15.73 13.28 20.03
C VAL A 87 14.65 14.19 19.44
N ILE A 88 13.47 13.64 19.13
CA ILE A 88 12.35 14.41 18.55
C ILE A 88 11.74 15.37 19.57
N GLU A 89 11.74 15.03 20.85
CA GLU A 89 11.21 15.89 21.93
C GLU A 89 12.14 17.06 22.29
N ILE A 90 13.43 17.00 21.93
CA ILE A 90 14.41 18.07 22.22
C ILE A 90 13.95 19.43 21.66
N PRO A 91 13.57 19.56 20.37
CA PRO A 91 13.01 20.79 19.84
C PRO A 91 11.80 21.32 20.61
N HIS A 92 10.88 20.47 21.05
CA HIS A 92 9.71 20.88 21.83
C HIS A 92 10.08 21.44 23.19
N LEU A 93 11.02 20.76 23.88
CA LEU A 93 11.57 21.25 25.14
C LEU A 93 12.26 22.61 24.95
N LEU A 94 13.07 22.75 23.90
CA LEU A 94 13.76 24.00 23.59
C LEU A 94 12.77 25.12 23.25
N GLY A 95 11.74 24.83 22.45
CA GLY A 95 10.67 25.76 22.12
C GLY A 95 9.90 26.23 23.35
N ALA A 96 9.66 25.33 24.31
CA ALA A 96 9.04 25.68 25.60
C ALA A 96 9.94 26.59 26.44
N ILE A 97 11.25 26.33 26.49
CA ILE A 97 12.22 27.18 27.18
C ILE A 97 12.27 28.57 26.54
N VAL A 98 12.37 28.64 25.20
CA VAL A 98 12.37 29.91 24.44
C VAL A 98 11.08 30.69 24.68
N THR A 99 9.92 30.03 24.64
CA THR A 99 8.63 30.67 24.94
C THR A 99 8.62 31.26 26.35
N ARG A 100 9.13 30.53 27.35
CA ARG A 100 9.25 31.05 28.73
C ARG A 100 10.17 32.26 28.81
N LEU A 101 11.32 32.24 28.12
CA LEU A 101 12.26 33.36 28.08
C LEU A 101 11.67 34.60 27.40
N LEU A 102 10.93 34.43 26.31
CA LEU A 102 10.27 35.54 25.59
C LEU A 102 9.15 36.18 26.42
N ARG A 103 8.41 35.38 27.19
CA ARG A 103 7.41 35.90 28.13
C ARG A 103 8.03 36.78 29.22
N LEU A 104 9.29 36.52 29.63
CA LEU A 104 10.01 37.41 30.57
C LEU A 104 10.29 38.80 29.96
N ILE A 105 10.36 38.91 28.63
CA ILE A 105 10.61 40.15 27.88
C ILE A 105 9.28 40.77 27.39
N ASN A 106 8.13 40.25 27.85
CA ASN A 106 6.79 40.71 27.47
C ASN A 106 6.46 40.55 25.97
N ILE A 107 7.05 39.55 25.31
CA ILE A 107 6.74 39.16 23.92
C ILE A 107 5.75 37.99 23.95
N ASP A 108 4.53 38.22 23.46
CA ASP A 108 3.44 37.24 23.43
C ASP A 108 3.48 36.39 22.14
N VAL A 109 4.49 35.51 22.04
CA VAL A 109 4.61 34.55 20.93
C VAL A 109 4.78 33.14 21.49
N ASP A 110 3.81 32.28 21.22
CA ASP A 110 3.84 30.87 21.63
C ASP A 110 4.58 30.01 20.59
N PHE A 111 5.91 30.08 20.62
CA PHE A 111 6.77 29.24 19.79
C PHE A 111 6.51 27.75 19.98
N SER A 112 6.15 27.32 21.19
CA SER A 112 5.76 25.93 21.48
C SER A 112 4.59 25.45 20.61
N LEU A 113 3.54 26.27 20.44
CA LEU A 113 2.36 25.93 19.64
C LEU A 113 2.69 25.86 18.15
N ILE A 114 3.48 26.82 17.66
CA ILE A 114 3.93 26.84 16.26
C ILE A 114 4.76 25.58 15.97
N LEU A 115 5.68 25.25 16.88
CA LEU A 115 6.55 24.10 16.72
C LEU A 115 5.75 22.79 16.74
N THR A 116 4.81 22.60 17.67
CA THR A 116 3.95 21.40 17.70
C THR A 116 3.11 21.29 16.43
N THR A 117 2.56 22.40 15.94
CA THR A 117 1.76 22.37 14.69
C THR A 117 2.63 21.95 13.50
N ILE A 118 3.83 22.51 13.38
CA ILE A 118 4.73 22.18 12.27
C ILE A 118 5.23 20.74 12.39
N THR A 119 5.69 20.32 13.55
CA THR A 119 6.36 19.02 13.75
C THR A 119 5.39 17.85 13.84
N ASP A 120 4.29 17.99 14.58
CA ASP A 120 3.35 16.90 14.84
C ASP A 120 2.22 16.84 13.82
N ASP A 121 1.68 17.99 13.38
CA ASP A 121 0.52 18.01 12.49
C ASP A 121 0.88 18.08 11.00
N ILE A 122 1.94 18.81 10.63
CA ILE A 122 2.36 18.94 9.22
C ILE A 122 3.42 17.91 8.85
N LEU A 123 4.54 17.93 9.57
CA LEU A 123 5.72 17.15 9.22
C LEU A 123 5.68 15.72 9.73
N GLU A 124 4.74 15.37 10.62
CA GLU A 124 4.69 14.09 11.36
C GLU A 124 6.08 13.51 11.65
N LEU A 125 6.98 14.34 12.21
CA LEU A 125 8.43 14.10 12.23
C LEU A 125 8.81 12.73 12.82
N ARG A 126 7.99 12.26 13.77
CA ARG A 126 8.08 10.92 14.36
C ARG A 126 8.01 9.82 13.31
N TRP A 127 7.00 9.83 12.45
CA TRP A 127 6.86 8.81 11.43
C TRP A 127 8.06 8.84 10.47
N LEU A 128 8.48 10.05 10.06
CA LEU A 128 9.64 10.22 9.19
C LEU A 128 10.91 9.59 9.78
N ALA A 129 11.17 9.84 11.07
CA ALA A 129 12.32 9.28 11.76
C ALA A 129 12.24 7.76 11.86
N LEU A 130 11.06 7.19 12.13
CA LEU A 130 10.87 5.74 12.18
C LEU A 130 11.18 5.09 10.83
N VAL A 131 10.69 5.64 9.72
CA VAL A 131 10.95 5.05 8.41
C VAL A 131 12.40 5.28 7.95
N ALA A 132 13.03 6.40 8.33
CA ALA A 132 14.46 6.61 8.10
C ALA A 132 15.31 5.53 8.81
N VAL A 133 14.97 5.20 10.05
CA VAL A 133 15.62 4.11 10.81
C VAL A 133 15.30 2.74 10.19
N TYR A 134 14.06 2.52 9.72
CA TYR A 134 13.71 1.30 8.98
C TYR A 134 14.60 1.09 7.75
N CYS A 135 14.79 2.13 6.93
CA CYS A 135 15.67 2.07 5.75
C CYS A 135 17.11 1.72 6.11
N TYR A 136 17.56 2.16 7.28
CA TYR A 136 18.89 1.85 7.79
C TYR A 136 19.01 0.40 8.28
N MET A 137 17.99 -0.10 8.99
CA MET A 137 17.95 -1.44 9.57
C MET A 137 17.35 -2.47 8.62
N TYR A 138 17.36 -2.18 7.31
CA TYR A 138 16.62 -2.90 6.29
C TYR A 138 16.87 -4.42 6.31
N ASP A 139 18.13 -4.85 6.34
CA ASP A 139 18.49 -6.28 6.30
C ASP A 139 17.85 -7.08 7.45
N SER A 140 17.70 -6.43 8.62
CA SER A 140 17.05 -7.05 9.78
C SER A 140 15.53 -7.13 9.62
N PHE A 141 14.90 -6.11 9.03
CA PHE A 141 13.47 -6.14 8.71
C PHE A 141 13.15 -7.13 7.59
N GLU A 142 14.02 -7.26 6.58
CA GLU A 142 13.90 -8.28 5.55
C GLU A 142 14.00 -9.69 6.16
N TYR A 143 15.02 -9.93 6.99
CA TYR A 143 15.17 -11.21 7.68
C TYR A 143 13.94 -11.57 8.53
N LEU A 144 13.38 -10.57 9.22
CA LEU A 144 12.16 -10.74 10.01
C LEU A 144 10.95 -11.11 9.16
N PHE A 145 10.75 -10.43 8.03
CA PHE A 145 9.69 -10.73 7.07
C PHE A 145 9.82 -12.16 6.52
N MET A 146 11.02 -12.54 6.10
CA MET A 146 11.31 -13.87 5.57
C MET A 146 11.10 -14.97 6.62
N THR A 147 11.48 -14.71 7.86
CA THR A 147 11.27 -15.65 8.97
C THR A 147 9.78 -15.81 9.28
N GLY A 148 9.03 -14.71 9.22
CA GLY A 148 7.57 -14.73 9.33
C GLY A 148 6.91 -15.58 8.24
N LEU A 149 7.33 -15.43 6.98
CA LEU A 149 6.84 -16.25 5.86
C LEU A 149 7.19 -17.74 6.02
N LYS A 150 8.45 -18.07 6.33
CA LYS A 150 8.90 -19.46 6.52
C LYS A 150 8.08 -20.21 7.56
N LYS A 151 7.72 -19.52 8.64
CA LYS A 151 6.87 -20.12 9.68
C LYS A 151 5.47 -20.42 9.14
N LEU A 152 4.88 -19.51 8.37
CA LEU A 152 3.55 -19.69 7.81
C LEU A 152 3.52 -20.84 6.80
N ASP A 153 4.57 -20.98 5.98
CA ASP A 153 4.71 -22.13 5.08
C ASP A 153 4.75 -23.45 5.85
N ALA A 154 5.54 -23.50 6.93
CA ALA A 154 5.66 -24.69 7.76
C ALA A 154 4.34 -25.08 8.45
N GLU A 155 3.52 -24.10 8.82
CA GLU A 155 2.22 -24.32 9.47
C GLU A 155 1.12 -24.67 8.46
N SER A 156 1.17 -24.10 7.25
CA SER A 156 0.16 -24.34 6.21
C SER A 156 0.39 -25.60 5.38
N GLN A 157 1.55 -26.26 5.50
CA GLN A 157 1.97 -27.38 4.63
C GLN A 157 1.80 -27.05 3.13
N SER A 158 1.97 -25.78 2.76
CA SER A 158 1.76 -25.33 1.39
C SER A 158 2.88 -25.87 0.51
N GLU A 159 2.58 -26.85 -0.32
CA GLU A 159 3.45 -27.25 -1.43
C GLU A 159 3.03 -26.46 -2.68
N PRO A 160 3.94 -25.67 -3.28
CA PRO A 160 5.33 -25.39 -2.89
C PRO A 160 5.49 -24.23 -1.87
N PRO A 161 6.57 -24.21 -1.06
CA PRO A 161 6.76 -23.22 0.00
C PRO A 161 7.01 -21.81 -0.55
N TYR A 162 6.18 -20.86 -0.13
CA TYR A 162 6.17 -19.47 -0.61
C TYR A 162 7.52 -18.78 -0.41
N SER A 163 8.08 -18.93 0.79
CA SER A 163 9.33 -18.32 1.21
C SER A 163 10.53 -18.80 0.42
N GLU A 164 10.54 -20.07 -0.01
CA GLU A 164 11.65 -20.63 -0.77
C GLU A 164 11.71 -20.04 -2.17
N TYR A 165 10.56 -19.92 -2.85
CA TYR A 165 10.52 -19.27 -4.15
C TYR A 165 10.82 -17.79 -4.08
N LEU A 166 10.37 -17.10 -3.03
CA LEU A 166 10.72 -15.71 -2.83
C LEU A 166 12.24 -15.52 -2.61
N LEU A 167 12.91 -16.48 -1.95
CA LEU A 167 14.37 -16.50 -1.83
C LEU A 167 15.06 -16.80 -3.15
N ARG A 168 14.53 -17.74 -3.94
CA ARG A 168 15.08 -18.07 -5.27
C ARG A 168 14.87 -16.97 -6.30
N ALA A 169 13.87 -16.10 -6.11
CA ALA A 169 13.53 -15.00 -7.02
C ALA A 169 14.60 -13.88 -7.15
N HIS A 170 15.86 -14.18 -6.79
CA HIS A 170 17.04 -13.32 -6.81
C HIS A 170 17.11 -12.37 -5.62
N THR A 171 18.05 -12.65 -4.72
CA THR A 171 18.57 -11.69 -3.75
C THR A 171 19.31 -10.61 -4.54
N ILE A 172 18.86 -9.36 -4.46
CA ILE A 172 19.80 -8.26 -4.68
C ILE A 172 20.80 -8.40 -3.53
N ASP A 173 22.05 -8.74 -3.82
CA ASP A 173 23.09 -8.90 -2.80
C ASP A 173 23.35 -7.55 -2.11
N ILE A 174 22.59 -7.30 -1.05
CA ILE A 174 22.79 -6.20 -0.12
C ILE A 174 23.57 -6.82 1.05
N HIS A 175 24.87 -7.05 0.85
CA HIS A 175 25.73 -7.48 1.94
C HIS A 175 26.02 -6.27 2.83
N THR A 176 25.53 -6.30 4.09
CA THR A 176 26.17 -5.54 5.17
C THR A 176 26.59 -6.49 6.29
N THR A 177 27.90 -6.55 6.54
CA THR A 177 28.49 -7.22 7.71
C THR A 177 28.63 -6.21 8.83
N VAL A 178 28.14 -6.53 10.03
CA VAL A 178 28.47 -5.79 11.28
C VAL A 178 28.45 -6.75 12.47
N PRO A 179 29.38 -6.66 13.46
CA PRO A 179 29.46 -5.54 14.43
C PRO A 179 30.90 -5.00 14.69
N SER A 180 31.13 -3.74 15.09
CA SER A 180 31.06 -3.34 16.51
C SER A 180 30.95 -1.81 16.71
N TRP A 181 29.86 -1.45 17.39
CA TRP A 181 29.59 -0.28 18.23
C TRP A 181 29.48 1.14 17.64
N PHE A 182 29.92 1.44 16.42
CA PHE A 182 29.34 2.46 15.50
C PHE A 182 30.20 2.47 14.21
N PRO A 183 29.88 1.65 13.20
CA PRO A 183 30.68 1.56 11.99
C PRO A 183 30.32 2.69 11.03
N LYS A 184 31.26 3.03 10.14
CA LYS A 184 30.96 3.81 8.93
C LYS A 184 29.86 3.07 8.18
N VAL A 185 28.71 3.72 8.08
CA VAL A 185 27.52 3.13 7.50
C VAL A 185 27.60 3.30 6.00
N ASP A 186 28.09 2.26 5.33
CA ASP A 186 28.04 2.20 3.88
C ASP A 186 26.62 1.83 3.43
N VAL A 187 25.75 2.84 3.43
CA VAL A 187 24.39 2.72 2.91
C VAL A 187 24.48 2.39 1.41
N THR A 188 23.88 1.28 1.01
CA THR A 188 23.93 0.83 -0.38
C THR A 188 23.23 1.85 -1.31
N LEU A 189 23.64 1.89 -2.57
CA LEU A 189 23.04 2.80 -3.55
C LEU A 189 21.52 2.56 -3.69
N ALA A 190 21.08 1.31 -3.55
CA ALA A 190 19.67 0.93 -3.57
C ALA A 190 18.91 1.51 -2.36
N GLN A 191 19.44 1.37 -1.15
CA GLN A 191 18.87 1.97 0.07
C GLN A 191 18.80 3.50 -0.03
N LYS A 192 19.85 4.16 -0.56
CA LYS A 192 19.86 5.61 -0.78
C LYS A 192 18.75 6.04 -1.76
N ARG A 193 18.63 5.36 -2.91
CA ARG A 193 17.59 5.67 -3.91
C ARG A 193 16.19 5.51 -3.33
N PHE A 194 15.97 4.43 -2.58
CA PHE A 194 14.70 4.19 -1.93
C PHE A 194 14.38 5.22 -0.86
N LEU A 195 15.35 5.57 -0.01
CA LEU A 195 15.18 6.63 0.99
C LEU A 195 14.84 7.97 0.31
N VAL A 196 15.53 8.33 -0.77
CA VAL A 196 15.22 9.56 -1.53
C VAL A 196 13.81 9.51 -2.13
N GLN A 197 13.41 8.38 -2.71
CA GLN A 197 12.07 8.21 -3.28
C GLN A 197 10.99 8.32 -2.20
N LEU A 198 11.21 7.67 -1.05
CA LEU A 198 10.33 7.73 0.11
C LEU A 198 10.23 9.16 0.66
N LEU A 199 11.36 9.82 0.90
CA LEU A 199 11.41 11.21 1.38
C LEU A 199 10.70 12.16 0.42
N ARG A 200 10.84 11.94 -0.89
CA ARG A 200 10.11 12.71 -1.90
C ARG A 200 8.60 12.49 -1.82
N SER A 201 8.15 11.24 -1.75
CA SER A 201 6.72 10.91 -1.59
C SER A 201 6.16 11.49 -0.29
N TYR A 202 6.93 11.42 0.79
CA TYR A 202 6.57 11.98 2.09
C TYR A 202 6.47 13.50 2.06
N ALA A 203 7.45 14.17 1.47
CA ALA A 203 7.46 15.62 1.32
C ALA A 203 6.24 16.12 0.53
N LEU A 204 5.78 15.36 -0.47
CA LEU A 204 4.55 15.67 -1.19
C LEU A 204 3.30 15.55 -0.31
N ILE A 205 3.22 14.54 0.57
CA ILE A 205 2.11 14.41 1.53
C ILE A 205 2.13 15.58 2.52
N CYS A 206 3.30 15.92 3.06
CA CYS A 206 3.46 17.05 3.98
C CYS A 206 3.06 18.36 3.30
N LEU A 207 3.50 18.58 2.06
CA LEU A 207 3.16 19.76 1.27
C LEU A 207 1.65 19.85 1.03
N ASN A 208 1.01 18.75 0.63
CA ASN A 208 -0.44 18.72 0.43
C ASN A 208 -1.19 19.02 1.74
N THR A 209 -0.74 18.45 2.85
CA THR A 209 -1.36 18.66 4.16
C THR A 209 -1.18 20.11 4.63
N ALA A 210 0.01 20.69 4.46
CA ALA A 210 0.28 22.10 4.73
C ALA A 210 -0.58 23.04 3.87
N MET A 211 -0.72 22.74 2.57
CA MET A 211 -1.58 23.50 1.66
C MET A 211 -3.05 23.45 2.11
N LEU A 212 -3.55 22.27 2.48
CA LEU A 212 -4.92 22.14 2.98
C LEU A 212 -5.13 22.91 4.28
N MET A 213 -4.19 22.82 5.23
CA MET A 213 -4.25 23.64 6.45
C MET A 213 -4.23 25.14 6.13
N GLY A 214 -3.42 25.58 5.17
CA GLY A 214 -3.40 26.97 4.70
C GLY A 214 -4.74 27.41 4.12
N ILE A 215 -5.38 26.56 3.30
CA ILE A 215 -6.68 26.84 2.68
C ILE A 215 -7.78 27.01 3.74
N THR A 216 -7.75 26.26 4.84
CA THR A 216 -8.76 26.40 5.91
C THR A 216 -8.76 27.77 6.59
N LYS A 217 -7.67 28.55 6.48
CA LYS A 217 -7.60 29.90 7.07
C LYS A 217 -8.45 30.94 6.34
N PHE A 218 -8.96 30.63 5.14
CA PHE A 218 -9.84 31.53 4.36
C PHE A 218 -11.33 31.47 4.78
N GLY A 219 -11.65 30.96 5.97
CA GLY A 219 -13.01 30.92 6.50
C GLY A 219 -13.90 29.83 5.85
N PRO A 220 -15.22 30.04 5.70
CA PRO A 220 -16.15 29.02 5.21
C PRO A 220 -15.81 28.47 3.82
N LEU A 221 -15.27 29.32 2.94
CA LEU A 221 -14.84 28.89 1.60
C LEU A 221 -13.68 27.90 1.67
N GLY A 222 -12.77 28.06 2.64
CA GLY A 222 -11.69 27.12 2.90
C GLY A 222 -12.19 25.73 3.30
N ILE A 223 -13.26 25.66 4.09
CA ILE A 223 -13.90 24.39 4.49
C ILE A 223 -14.43 23.65 3.25
N VAL A 224 -15.18 24.35 2.39
CA VAL A 224 -15.74 23.78 1.16
C VAL A 224 -14.64 23.28 0.21
N LEU A 225 -13.59 24.08 0.01
CA LEU A 225 -12.46 23.69 -0.85
C LEU A 225 -11.70 22.48 -0.31
N THR A 226 -11.46 22.41 1.00
CA THR A 226 -10.79 21.27 1.64
C THR A 226 -11.64 20.00 1.51
N ALA A 227 -12.95 20.08 1.80
CA ALA A 227 -13.86 18.95 1.65
C ALA A 227 -13.92 18.46 0.20
N LEU A 228 -13.96 19.37 -0.78
CA LEU A 228 -13.98 19.06 -2.20
C LEU A 228 -12.67 18.43 -2.68
N TYR A 229 -11.52 18.93 -2.20
CA TYR A 229 -10.22 18.36 -2.54
C TYR A 229 -10.09 16.93 -2.02
N ILE A 230 -10.41 16.72 -0.74
CA ILE A 230 -10.29 15.40 -0.09
C ILE A 230 -11.25 14.40 -0.74
N SER A 231 -12.51 14.79 -0.97
CA SER A 231 -13.49 13.91 -1.62
C SER A 231 -13.05 13.54 -3.04
N LYS A 232 -12.56 14.51 -3.83
CA LYS A 232 -12.02 14.26 -5.17
C LYS A 232 -10.82 13.32 -5.15
N TRP A 233 -9.95 13.41 -4.15
CA TRP A 233 -8.82 12.50 -4.03
C TRP A 233 -9.29 11.05 -3.82
N PHE A 234 -10.30 10.87 -2.97
CA PHE A 234 -10.90 9.55 -2.71
C PHE A 234 -11.82 9.05 -3.84
N SER A 235 -12.16 9.87 -4.83
CA SER A 235 -13.18 9.51 -5.82
C SER A 235 -12.82 8.31 -6.68
N HIS A 236 -11.53 8.11 -6.94
CA HIS A 236 -11.02 6.93 -7.63
C HIS A 236 -11.18 5.65 -6.79
N MET A 237 -11.13 5.76 -5.46
CA MET A 237 -11.18 4.61 -4.56
C MET A 237 -12.62 4.21 -4.25
N ILE A 238 -13.44 5.18 -3.84
CA ILE A 238 -14.76 4.91 -3.23
C ILE A 238 -15.92 5.05 -4.24
N GLY A 239 -15.66 5.52 -5.45
CA GLY A 239 -16.69 5.77 -6.46
C GLY A 239 -17.48 7.06 -6.22
N SER A 240 -18.30 7.46 -7.20
CA SER A 240 -18.92 8.80 -7.20
C SER A 240 -19.96 9.01 -6.09
N GLN A 241 -20.77 7.99 -5.78
CA GLN A 241 -21.84 8.10 -4.78
C GLN A 241 -21.30 8.34 -3.37
N LEU A 242 -20.35 7.51 -2.92
CA LEU A 242 -19.73 7.65 -1.60
C LEU A 242 -18.83 8.88 -1.53
N THR A 243 -18.27 9.33 -2.65
CA THR A 243 -17.53 10.60 -2.73
C THR A 243 -18.42 11.79 -2.38
N PHE A 244 -19.65 11.80 -2.88
CA PHE A 244 -20.61 12.85 -2.56
C PHE A 244 -21.00 12.83 -1.07
N VAL A 245 -21.20 11.63 -0.51
CA VAL A 245 -21.44 11.47 0.95
C VAL A 245 -20.23 11.97 1.74
N LEU A 246 -19.01 11.59 1.36
CA LEU A 246 -17.78 12.03 2.01
C LEU A 246 -17.61 13.55 1.94
N PHE A 247 -17.98 14.17 0.81
CA PHE A 247 -18.00 15.63 0.67
C PHE A 247 -18.98 16.27 1.66
N LEU A 248 -20.23 15.80 1.72
CA LEU A 248 -21.24 16.33 2.65
C LEU A 248 -20.83 16.16 4.11
N VAL A 249 -20.28 15.00 4.48
CA VAL A 249 -19.73 14.75 5.82
C VAL A 249 -18.57 15.70 6.11
N GLY A 250 -17.68 15.91 5.13
CA GLY A 250 -16.54 16.82 5.24
C GLY A 250 -16.92 18.29 5.43
N LEU A 251 -18.14 18.70 5.09
CA LEU A 251 -18.65 20.05 5.37
C LEU A 251 -19.09 20.23 6.83
N VAL A 252 -19.51 19.15 7.49
CA VAL A 252 -20.00 19.17 8.88
C VAL A 252 -18.89 18.87 9.87
N VAL A 253 -17.97 17.97 9.51
CA VAL A 253 -16.85 17.55 10.35
C VAL A 253 -15.79 18.67 10.44
N PRO A 254 -15.21 18.92 11.63
CA PRO A 254 -14.13 19.90 11.77
C PRO A 254 -12.99 19.66 10.78
N THR A 255 -12.55 20.71 10.09
CA THR A 255 -11.54 20.61 9.02
C THR A 255 -10.23 20.00 9.51
N ASP A 256 -9.84 20.30 10.75
CA ASP A 256 -8.62 19.78 11.34
C ASP A 256 -8.67 18.25 11.45
N PHE A 257 -9.83 17.70 11.80
CA PHE A 257 -10.03 16.25 11.85
C PHE A 257 -9.97 15.65 10.44
N THR A 258 -10.67 16.26 9.47
CA THR A 258 -10.70 15.78 8.08
C THR A 258 -9.29 15.76 7.45
N ILE A 259 -8.50 16.82 7.67
CA ILE A 259 -7.11 16.91 7.17
C ILE A 259 -6.22 15.88 7.86
N LYS A 260 -6.32 15.71 9.19
CA LYS A 260 -5.53 14.71 9.92
C LYS A 260 -5.89 13.29 9.49
N SER A 261 -7.18 12.98 9.31
CA SER A 261 -7.60 11.67 8.79
C SER A 261 -7.09 11.42 7.36
N PHE A 262 -7.14 12.43 6.50
CA PHE A 262 -6.59 12.36 5.15
C PHE A 262 -5.09 12.07 5.15
N ALA A 263 -4.31 12.79 5.98
CA ALA A 263 -2.88 12.56 6.16
C ALA A 263 -2.60 11.14 6.67
N SER A 264 -3.30 10.70 7.71
CA SER A 264 -3.15 9.36 8.30
C SER A 264 -3.40 8.24 7.27
N VAL A 265 -4.41 8.35 6.41
CA VAL A 265 -4.67 7.34 5.36
C VAL A 265 -3.54 7.31 4.32
N ASN A 266 -3.08 8.48 3.87
CA ASN A 266 -1.99 8.58 2.90
C ASN A 266 -0.67 8.03 3.46
N LEU A 267 -0.37 8.34 4.72
CA LEU A 267 0.81 7.83 5.40
C LEU A 267 0.71 6.33 5.66
N SER A 268 -0.46 5.81 5.99
CA SER A 268 -0.69 4.36 6.12
C SER A 268 -0.40 3.64 4.80
N LEU A 269 -0.90 4.17 3.68
CA LEU A 269 -0.62 3.63 2.34
C LEU A 269 0.88 3.69 1.99
N LEU A 270 1.53 4.83 2.27
CA LEU A 270 2.96 5.01 2.02
C LEU A 270 3.79 4.04 2.86
N THR A 271 3.42 3.86 4.14
CA THR A 271 4.09 2.94 5.08
C THR A 271 4.05 1.53 4.52
N VAL A 272 2.85 0.98 4.26
CA VAL A 272 2.71 -0.39 3.76
C VAL A 272 3.41 -0.58 2.42
N LYS A 273 3.27 0.39 1.48
CA LYS A 273 4.01 0.37 0.21
C LYS A 273 5.51 0.28 0.46
N SER A 274 6.05 1.11 1.35
CA SER A 274 7.49 1.16 1.64
C SER A 274 8.00 -0.12 2.30
N LEU A 275 7.25 -0.68 3.26
CA LEU A 275 7.59 -1.92 3.95
C LEU A 275 7.51 -3.14 3.03
N LEU A 276 6.64 -3.14 2.00
CA LEU A 276 6.58 -4.20 1.00
C LEU A 276 7.59 -4.05 -0.12
N THR A 277 7.98 -2.82 -0.47
CA THR A 277 8.78 -2.56 -1.67
C THR A 277 10.07 -3.35 -1.68
N MET A 278 10.80 -3.30 -0.57
CA MET A 278 12.10 -3.95 -0.49
C MET A 278 12.01 -5.48 -0.28
N PRO A 279 11.34 -6.00 0.76
CA PRO A 279 11.37 -7.43 1.04
C PRO A 279 10.49 -8.26 0.10
N TYR A 280 9.56 -7.64 -0.65
CA TYR A 280 8.63 -8.35 -1.53
C TYR A 280 8.70 -7.88 -2.99
N PHE A 281 8.38 -6.61 -3.28
CA PHE A 281 8.23 -6.17 -4.68
C PHE A 281 9.54 -6.18 -5.47
N GLN A 282 10.67 -5.86 -4.83
CA GLN A 282 11.98 -5.91 -5.48
C GLN A 282 12.42 -7.33 -5.82
N LYS A 283 12.13 -8.31 -4.96
CA LYS A 283 12.43 -9.73 -5.23
C LYS A 283 11.65 -10.25 -6.43
N ILE A 284 10.40 -9.84 -6.59
CA ILE A 284 9.55 -10.27 -7.72
C ILE A 284 9.76 -9.42 -8.99
N ARG A 285 10.58 -8.37 -8.91
CA ARG A 285 10.90 -7.45 -10.03
C ARG A 285 9.65 -6.83 -10.68
N LEU A 286 8.67 -6.47 -9.87
CA LEU A 286 7.49 -5.76 -10.38
C LEU A 286 7.86 -4.34 -10.81
N SER A 287 7.32 -3.90 -11.94
CA SER A 287 7.43 -2.50 -12.35
C SER A 287 6.57 -1.61 -11.45
N ASP A 288 6.92 -0.33 -11.32
CA ASP A 288 6.17 0.63 -10.48
C ASP A 288 4.67 0.64 -10.80
N VAL A 289 4.31 0.54 -12.08
CA VAL A 289 2.91 0.47 -12.54
C VAL A 289 2.21 -0.80 -12.06
N LYS A 290 2.91 -1.94 -12.08
CA LYS A 290 2.37 -3.21 -11.59
C LYS A 290 2.22 -3.20 -10.06
N ILE A 291 3.15 -2.55 -9.36
CA ILE A 291 3.06 -2.33 -7.91
C ILE A 291 1.87 -1.46 -7.56
N GLU A 292 1.66 -0.36 -8.29
CA GLU A 292 0.49 0.52 -8.09
C GLU A 292 -0.81 -0.23 -8.32
N ASN A 293 -0.94 -0.97 -9.41
CA ASN A 293 -2.13 -1.79 -9.66
C ASN A 293 -2.34 -2.87 -8.57
N TRP A 294 -1.26 -3.47 -8.06
CA TRP A 294 -1.34 -4.43 -6.95
C TRP A 294 -1.84 -3.76 -5.67
N ILE A 295 -1.41 -2.53 -5.36
CA ILE A 295 -1.88 -1.77 -4.21
C ILE A 295 -3.35 -1.35 -4.41
N GLU A 296 -3.70 -0.85 -5.59
CA GLU A 296 -5.06 -0.40 -5.92
C GLU A 296 -6.09 -1.54 -5.82
N SER A 297 -5.74 -2.74 -6.28
CA SER A 297 -6.61 -3.92 -6.14
C SER A 297 -6.89 -4.32 -4.69
N ARG A 298 -6.03 -3.91 -3.73
CA ARG A 298 -6.12 -4.26 -2.31
C ARG A 298 -6.26 -3.04 -1.41
N ILE A 299 -6.66 -1.90 -1.97
CA ILE A 299 -6.52 -0.61 -1.30
C ILE A 299 -7.32 -0.53 0.00
N GLY A 300 -8.55 -1.05 0.05
CA GLY A 300 -9.32 -1.09 1.29
C GLY A 300 -8.63 -1.91 2.39
N LEU A 301 -8.07 -3.07 2.05
CA LEU A 301 -7.35 -3.93 2.99
C LEU A 301 -6.06 -3.28 3.49
N ILE A 302 -5.26 -2.71 2.58
CA ILE A 302 -4.00 -2.03 2.90
C ILE A 302 -4.26 -0.80 3.77
N VAL A 303 -5.30 -0.02 3.46
CA VAL A 303 -5.70 1.15 4.28
C VAL A 303 -6.07 0.69 5.70
N GLY A 304 -6.90 -0.35 5.85
CA GLY A 304 -7.27 -0.87 7.17
C GLY A 304 -6.07 -1.41 7.96
N PHE A 305 -5.21 -2.19 7.29
CA PHE A 305 -3.98 -2.73 7.89
C PHE A 305 -3.04 -1.61 8.35
N GLY A 306 -2.73 -0.66 7.47
CA GLY A 306 -1.83 0.45 7.77
C GLY A 306 -2.40 1.42 8.82
N LEU A 307 -3.70 1.72 8.77
CA LEU A 307 -4.36 2.57 9.77
C LEU A 307 -4.25 1.98 11.18
N PHE A 308 -4.38 0.67 11.33
CA PHE A 308 -4.22 0.00 12.62
C PHE A 308 -2.83 0.25 13.21
N PHE A 309 -1.77 0.02 12.43
CA PHE A 309 -0.39 0.24 12.89
C PHE A 309 -0.03 1.73 13.04
N HIS A 310 -0.56 2.60 12.18
CA HIS A 310 -0.39 4.05 12.31
C HIS A 310 -1.02 4.57 13.61
N LEU A 311 -2.25 4.17 13.93
CA LEU A 311 -2.91 4.53 15.18
C LEU A 311 -2.20 3.92 16.40
N ALA A 312 -1.74 2.67 16.30
CA ALA A 312 -0.94 2.03 17.35
C ALA A 312 0.37 2.81 17.60
N SER A 313 1.11 3.15 16.55
CA SER A 313 2.35 3.93 16.63
C SER A 313 2.11 5.32 17.20
N ARG A 314 0.98 5.95 16.83
CA ARG A 314 0.57 7.24 17.37
C ARG A 314 0.30 7.18 18.87
N HIS A 315 -0.45 6.16 19.31
CA HIS A 315 -0.84 5.98 20.71
C HIS A 315 0.32 5.53 21.60
N PHE A 316 1.05 4.50 21.18
CA PHE A 316 2.19 3.95 21.90
C PHE A 316 3.49 4.62 21.44
N ASN A 317 3.59 5.93 21.69
CA ASN A 317 4.71 6.76 21.23
C ASN A 317 6.10 6.23 21.65
N MET A 318 6.22 5.57 22.81
CA MET A 318 7.51 4.98 23.26
C MET A 318 8.01 3.83 22.38
N LEU A 319 7.11 3.16 21.64
CA LEU A 319 7.36 1.87 21.00
C LEU A 319 7.20 1.96 19.48
N GLY A 320 7.37 3.14 18.88
CA GLY A 320 7.11 3.37 17.46
C GLY A 320 7.84 2.39 16.53
N LEU A 321 9.15 2.18 16.70
CA LEU A 321 9.91 1.26 15.84
C LEU A 321 9.57 -0.19 16.13
N THR A 322 9.28 -0.52 17.39
CA THR A 322 8.78 -1.84 17.78
C THR A 322 7.44 -2.15 17.10
N ILE A 323 6.59 -1.15 16.91
CA ILE A 323 5.33 -1.30 16.18
C ILE A 323 5.58 -1.51 14.69
N VAL A 324 6.55 -0.81 14.09
CA VAL A 324 6.99 -1.06 12.70
C VAL A 324 7.56 -2.49 12.55
N LEU A 325 8.25 -3.01 13.58
CA LEU A 325 8.73 -4.40 13.61
C LEU A 325 7.56 -5.39 13.61
N LEU A 326 6.55 -5.15 14.45
CA LEU A 326 5.33 -5.97 14.47
C LEU A 326 4.53 -5.84 13.16
N GLU A 327 4.51 -4.65 12.56
CA GLU A 327 3.90 -4.39 11.26
C GLU A 327 4.56 -5.24 10.18
N GLN A 328 5.91 -5.26 10.11
CA GLN A 328 6.64 -6.08 9.15
C GLN A 328 6.34 -7.59 9.31
N LEU A 329 6.22 -8.09 10.54
CA LEU A 329 5.81 -9.46 10.80
C LEU A 329 4.37 -9.72 10.35
N ALA A 330 3.43 -8.84 10.72
CA ALA A 330 2.04 -8.97 10.31
C ALA A 330 1.86 -8.84 8.78
N LEU A 331 2.76 -8.11 8.12
CA LEU A 331 2.78 -7.93 6.68
C LEU A 331 3.15 -9.24 5.96
N SER A 332 4.04 -10.05 6.53
CA SER A 332 4.31 -11.41 6.01
C SER A 332 3.04 -12.27 5.99
N TYR A 333 2.23 -12.17 7.05
CA TYR A 333 0.95 -12.86 7.15
C TYR A 333 -0.09 -12.30 6.16
N MET A 334 -0.15 -10.98 6.02
CA MET A 334 -1.00 -10.33 5.03
C MET A 334 -0.66 -10.80 3.62
N ILE A 335 0.61 -10.80 3.23
CA ILE A 335 1.07 -11.27 1.92
C ILE A 335 0.69 -12.74 1.73
N PHE A 336 1.02 -13.61 2.68
CA PHE A 336 0.68 -15.03 2.63
C PHE A 336 -0.82 -15.28 2.42
N LYS A 337 -1.70 -14.49 3.05
CA LYS A 337 -3.15 -14.65 2.93
C LYS A 337 -3.77 -13.96 1.71
N THR A 338 -3.16 -12.91 1.18
CA THR A 338 -3.78 -12.05 0.14
C THR A 338 -3.15 -12.19 -1.24
N THR A 339 -2.06 -12.96 -1.35
CA THR A 339 -1.35 -13.20 -2.60
C THR A 339 -1.22 -14.69 -2.85
N SER A 340 -1.37 -15.10 -4.11
CA SER A 340 -1.10 -16.47 -4.51
C SER A 340 0.40 -16.75 -4.38
N PRO A 341 0.81 -18.01 -4.12
CA PRO A 341 2.22 -18.36 -4.03
C PRO A 341 3.00 -17.98 -5.28
N VAL A 342 4.23 -17.51 -5.08
CA VAL A 342 5.19 -17.25 -6.16
C VAL A 342 5.47 -18.57 -6.87
N GLN A 343 5.31 -18.59 -8.18
CA GLN A 343 5.65 -19.75 -9.00
C GLN A 343 7.12 -19.70 -9.40
N GLU A 344 7.72 -20.88 -9.63
CA GLU A 344 9.13 -21.01 -10.04
C GLU A 344 9.43 -20.26 -11.34
N ILE A 345 8.46 -20.19 -12.25
CA ILE A 345 8.52 -19.37 -13.46
C ILE A 345 7.58 -18.18 -13.25
N THR A 346 8.16 -16.99 -13.13
CA THR A 346 7.39 -15.75 -13.00
C THR A 346 6.88 -15.29 -14.36
N ASP A 347 5.87 -15.98 -14.89
CA ASP A 347 5.23 -15.60 -16.15
C ASP A 347 4.37 -14.35 -16.00
N GLU A 348 4.20 -13.59 -17.10
CA GLU A 348 3.30 -12.43 -17.11
C GLU A 348 1.88 -12.78 -16.69
N LYS A 349 1.42 -14.01 -17.02
CA LYS A 349 0.12 -14.53 -16.59
C LYS A 349 0.01 -14.63 -15.07
N TRP A 350 1.04 -15.10 -14.38
CA TRP A 350 1.06 -15.14 -12.91
C TRP A 350 1.11 -13.74 -12.31
N ILE A 351 1.86 -12.82 -12.92
CA ILE A 351 1.86 -11.42 -12.45
C ILE A 351 0.45 -10.81 -12.59
N LEU A 352 -0.27 -11.14 -13.67
CA LEU A 352 -1.65 -10.70 -13.83
C LEU A 352 -2.59 -11.32 -12.79
N THR A 353 -2.39 -12.57 -12.37
CA THR A 353 -3.19 -13.16 -11.26
C THR A 353 -2.92 -12.49 -9.92
N GLN A 354 -1.68 -12.03 -9.67
CA GLN A 354 -1.36 -11.23 -8.48
C GLN A 354 -2.09 -9.90 -8.46
N ILE A 355 -2.19 -9.23 -9.61
CA ILE A 355 -2.86 -7.94 -9.76
C ILE A 355 -4.38 -8.12 -9.70
N SER A 356 -4.91 -9.16 -10.33
CA SER A 356 -6.35 -9.31 -10.49
C SER A 356 -7.04 -9.89 -9.27
N CYS A 357 -6.35 -10.65 -8.40
CA CYS A 357 -6.92 -11.51 -7.35
C CYS A 357 -8.13 -10.92 -6.57
N PRO A 358 -9.37 -11.11 -7.05
CA PRO A 358 -10.57 -10.65 -6.37
C PRO A 358 -11.15 -11.74 -5.45
N PHE A 359 -10.75 -13.00 -5.66
CA PHE A 359 -11.44 -14.20 -5.18
C PHE A 359 -11.18 -14.55 -3.71
N LEU A 360 -10.10 -14.05 -3.10
CA LEU A 360 -9.78 -14.39 -1.71
C LEU A 360 -10.59 -13.58 -0.69
N PHE A 361 -11.29 -12.53 -1.12
CA PHE A 361 -12.11 -11.73 -0.21
C PHE A 361 -13.43 -12.41 0.16
N GLU A 362 -14.02 -13.24 -0.71
CA GLU A 362 -15.25 -13.99 -0.41
C GLU A 362 -14.97 -15.21 0.49
N GLY A 363 -13.79 -15.84 0.35
CA GLY A 363 -13.36 -16.97 1.18
C GLY A 363 -12.89 -16.61 2.60
N LEU A 364 -12.48 -15.35 2.83
CA LEU A 364 -12.32 -14.79 4.18
C LEU A 364 -13.71 -14.47 4.75
N GLN A 365 -14.56 -15.49 4.89
CA GLN A 365 -15.69 -15.38 5.80
C GLN A 365 -15.11 -15.19 7.20
N VAL A 366 -15.66 -14.24 7.94
CA VAL A 366 -15.42 -14.07 9.38
C VAL A 366 -16.14 -15.23 10.09
N THR A 367 -15.84 -16.47 9.71
CA THR A 367 -16.32 -17.65 10.38
C THR A 367 -15.42 -17.86 11.59
N THR A 368 -15.99 -17.47 12.72
CA THR A 368 -15.80 -18.09 14.04
C THR A 368 -14.45 -17.86 14.74
N LEU A 369 -14.45 -16.83 15.59
CA LEU A 369 -13.60 -16.73 16.80
C LEU A 369 -13.99 -17.73 17.91
N THR A 370 -14.73 -18.81 17.60
CA THR A 370 -15.20 -19.82 18.57
C THR A 370 -15.28 -21.20 17.93
N PRO A 371 -14.69 -22.26 18.53
CA PRO A 371 -14.81 -23.61 18.01
C PRO A 371 -16.20 -24.16 18.36
N GLY A 372 -17.06 -24.39 17.36
CA GLY A 372 -18.35 -25.04 17.63
C GLY A 372 -19.43 -25.00 16.56
N PHE A 373 -19.29 -24.23 15.48
CA PHE A 373 -20.30 -24.21 14.41
C PHE A 373 -19.73 -24.76 13.10
N VAL A 374 -20.19 -25.96 12.75
CA VAL A 374 -20.05 -26.53 11.41
C VAL A 374 -21.07 -25.82 10.52
N LEU A 375 -20.62 -25.18 9.45
CA LEU A 375 -21.52 -24.70 8.41
C LEU A 375 -21.10 -25.18 7.02
N ILE A 376 -22.16 -25.46 6.26
CA ILE A 376 -22.31 -26.34 5.10
C ILE A 376 -21.36 -25.96 3.95
N LYS A 377 -20.69 -26.98 3.39
CA LYS A 377 -19.94 -26.91 2.13
C LYS A 377 -20.88 -26.47 1.01
N GLU A 378 -20.70 -25.26 0.51
CA GLU A 378 -21.26 -24.86 -0.78
C GLU A 378 -20.26 -25.27 -1.87
N SER A 379 -20.52 -26.43 -2.46
CA SER A 379 -19.74 -27.00 -3.55
C SER A 379 -20.05 -26.29 -4.86
N LEU A 380 -19.34 -25.22 -5.17
CA LEU A 380 -19.17 -24.77 -6.56
C LEU A 380 -17.98 -25.53 -7.16
N ARG A 381 -18.31 -26.74 -7.62
CA ARG A 381 -17.48 -27.56 -8.50
C ARG A 381 -17.50 -26.86 -9.87
N TYR A 382 -16.42 -26.18 -10.23
CA TYR A 382 -16.16 -25.95 -11.65
C TYR A 382 -15.75 -27.30 -12.22
N ASP A 383 -16.70 -27.96 -12.88
CA ASP A 383 -16.36 -29.09 -13.73
C ASP A 383 -15.40 -28.57 -14.80
N GLN A 384 -14.15 -29.05 -14.75
CA GLN A 384 -13.25 -28.96 -15.87
C GLN A 384 -13.91 -29.71 -17.02
N GLU A 385 -14.45 -28.97 -17.98
CA GLU A 385 -14.80 -29.52 -19.29
C GLU A 385 -13.52 -30.10 -19.90
N THR A 386 -13.39 -31.43 -19.82
CA THR A 386 -12.50 -32.20 -20.67
C THR A 386 -12.84 -31.92 -22.14
N PRO A 387 -11.86 -31.74 -23.03
CA PRO A 387 -12.13 -31.53 -24.45
C PRO A 387 -12.64 -32.84 -25.05
N SER A 388 -13.97 -32.96 -25.21
CA SER A 388 -14.54 -34.04 -26.00
C SER A 388 -14.40 -33.72 -27.48
N GLU A 389 -13.45 -34.36 -28.13
CA GLU A 389 -13.42 -34.51 -29.58
C GLU A 389 -14.72 -35.19 -30.05
N THR A 390 -15.56 -34.47 -30.79
CA THR A 390 -16.46 -35.09 -31.78
C THR A 390 -16.90 -34.04 -32.80
N PRO A 391 -16.85 -34.34 -34.11
CA PRO A 391 -17.22 -33.39 -35.16
C PRO A 391 -18.73 -33.44 -35.37
N SER A 392 -19.47 -32.45 -34.86
CA SER A 392 -20.86 -32.27 -35.24
C SER A 392 -20.97 -31.35 -36.45
N LYS A 393 -21.47 -31.95 -37.54
CA LYS A 393 -21.83 -31.29 -38.79
C LYS A 393 -22.85 -30.19 -38.52
N PHE A 394 -22.43 -28.94 -38.64
CA PHE A 394 -23.34 -27.82 -38.86
C PHE A 394 -23.34 -27.48 -40.35
N SER A 395 -24.36 -27.97 -41.03
CA SER A 395 -24.75 -27.54 -42.37
C SER A 395 -25.46 -26.19 -42.28
N THR A 396 -24.78 -25.11 -42.67
CA THR A 396 -25.40 -23.82 -42.97
C THR A 396 -26.00 -23.85 -44.38
N PRO A 397 -27.27 -23.44 -44.57
CA PRO A 397 -27.82 -23.23 -45.91
C PRO A 397 -27.26 -21.93 -46.51
N LEU A 398 -26.63 -22.06 -47.68
CA LEU A 398 -26.29 -20.94 -48.56
C LEU A 398 -27.57 -20.23 -49.05
N PRO A 399 -27.59 -18.88 -49.09
CA PRO A 399 -28.30 -18.16 -50.12
C PRO A 399 -27.35 -17.85 -51.28
N SER A 400 -27.66 -18.47 -52.41
CA SER A 400 -27.66 -17.91 -53.77
C SER A 400 -26.76 -16.71 -54.12
N SER A 401 -25.96 -16.97 -55.15
CA SER A 401 -25.67 -16.11 -56.31
C SER A 401 -24.91 -14.81 -56.09
N THR A 402 -23.59 -14.88 -56.32
CA THR A 402 -22.89 -13.83 -57.05
C THR A 402 -21.87 -14.46 -58.01
N ASN A 403 -22.18 -14.33 -59.30
CA ASN A 403 -21.31 -14.67 -60.42
C ASN A 403 -20.04 -13.83 -60.39
N LEU A 404 -18.88 -14.49 -60.36
CA LEU A 404 -17.58 -13.91 -60.73
C LEU A 404 -16.93 -14.84 -61.77
N GLN A 405 -17.58 -14.95 -62.92
CA GLN A 405 -16.94 -15.23 -64.20
C GLN A 405 -17.14 -13.98 -65.05
N ASN A 406 -16.15 -13.08 -65.01
CA ASN A 406 -15.80 -12.13 -66.06
C ASN A 406 -14.77 -11.16 -65.49
N LEU A 407 -13.50 -11.41 -65.81
CA LEU A 407 -12.51 -10.43 -66.27
C LEU A 407 -11.12 -11.04 -66.18
N SER A 408 -10.84 -11.91 -67.16
CA SER A 408 -9.53 -11.98 -67.79
C SER A 408 -9.44 -10.88 -68.87
N GLU A 409 -8.23 -10.40 -69.11
CA GLU A 409 -7.80 -9.52 -70.23
C GLU A 409 -8.01 -8.01 -70.03
N HIS A 410 -7.01 -7.35 -69.41
CA HIS A 410 -6.14 -6.40 -70.12
C HIS A 410 -4.87 -6.05 -69.33
#